data_AF-A0A7R9TH68-F1
#
_entry.id   AF-A0A7R9TH68-F1
#
_cell.length_a   1.000
_cell.length_b   1.000
_cell.length_c   1.000
_cell.angle_alpha   90.00
_cell.angle_beta   90.00
_cell.angle_gamma   90.00
#
_symmetry.space_group_name_H-M   'P 1'
#
loop_
_entity.id
_entity.type
_entity.pdbx_description
1 polymer ?
#
loop_
_entity_poly.entity_id
_entity_poly.type
_entity_poly.pdbx_seq_one_letter_code
_entity_poly.pdbx_strand_id
1 'polypeptide(L)'
;RAHRPLDVAAVDVLHERDVLRVSIEPEPSGDFPAAAAAASPRSLAELKRGVYVKSYLGYGASQLEKKMWRELALEAKSGGANAADNPCGFRGRNETLGGRGFGDVDGFALRGTGDHAACLTATRAAISALQHAGRTEMRMP
;
A
#
# COMPACT_ATOMS: atom_id res chain seq x y z
N ARG A 1 -6.05 -11.96 34.11
CA ARG A 1 -6.33 -11.07 32.95
C ARG A 1 -5.04 -10.39 32.58
N ALA A 2 -4.30 -10.96 31.63
CA ALA A 2 -3.01 -10.45 31.20
C ALA A 2 -2.95 -10.52 29.68
N HIS A 3 -2.63 -9.39 29.04
CA HIS A 3 -2.07 -9.35 27.69
C HIS A 3 -1.05 -8.22 27.64
N ARG A 4 0.20 -8.60 27.37
CA ARG A 4 1.22 -7.79 26.74
C ARG A 4 1.91 -8.66 25.66
N PRO A 5 2.52 -8.03 24.65
CA PRO A 5 2.37 -8.37 23.25
C PRO A 5 3.38 -9.40 22.74
N LEU A 6 2.98 -10.10 21.67
CA LEU A 6 3.77 -11.07 20.92
C LEU A 6 4.89 -10.39 20.12
N ASP A 7 6.11 -10.84 20.36
CA ASP A 7 7.22 -10.77 19.42
C ASP A 7 6.85 -11.57 18.16
N VAL A 8 6.82 -10.90 17.00
CA VAL A 8 6.63 -11.57 15.71
C VAL A 8 8.02 -11.85 15.12
N ALA A 9 8.59 -12.96 15.55
CA ALA A 9 9.55 -13.71 14.75
C ALA A 9 8.78 -14.87 14.10
N ALA A 10 8.35 -14.69 12.85
CA ALA A 10 7.85 -15.80 12.04
C ALA A 10 8.77 -15.97 10.84
N VAL A 11 9.93 -16.58 11.12
CA VAL A 11 10.71 -17.31 10.11
C VAL A 11 10.11 -18.71 10.10
N ASP A 12 9.07 -18.93 9.30
CA ASP A 12 8.48 -20.26 9.14
C ASP A 12 9.16 -21.00 8.00
N VAL A 13 9.95 -21.99 8.40
CA VAL A 13 10.51 -23.06 7.59
C VAL A 13 9.35 -23.98 7.21
N LEU A 14 8.78 -23.79 6.02
CA LEU A 14 7.78 -24.68 5.45
C LEU A 14 8.39 -26.08 5.24
N HIS A 15 8.02 -27.01 6.12
CA HIS A 15 8.32 -28.45 6.02
C HIS A 15 7.50 -29.08 4.87
N GLU A 16 8.11 -30.05 4.18
CA GLU A 16 7.72 -30.65 2.91
C GLU A 16 6.40 -31.47 2.87
N ARG A 17 5.43 -31.27 3.77
CA ARG A 17 4.25 -32.16 3.83
C ARG A 17 2.86 -31.54 3.75
N ASP A 18 2.74 -30.22 3.70
CA ASP A 18 1.43 -29.57 3.52
C ASP A 18 1.29 -28.96 2.12
N VAL A 19 0.86 -29.79 1.17
CA VAL A 19 0.35 -29.30 -0.12
C VAL A 19 -0.96 -28.57 0.16
N LEU A 20 -0.87 -27.24 0.33
CA LEU A 20 -2.03 -26.36 0.43
C LEU A 20 -2.85 -26.51 -0.86
N ARG A 21 -4.00 -27.18 -0.75
CA ARG A 21 -5.02 -27.27 -1.79
C ARG A 21 -5.69 -25.89 -1.89
N VAL A 22 -5.07 -24.96 -2.62
CA VAL A 22 -5.72 -23.70 -2.98
C VAL A 22 -6.64 -23.99 -4.16
N SER A 23 -7.90 -24.34 -3.86
CA SER A 23 -8.96 -24.40 -4.87
C SER A 23 -9.30 -22.96 -5.26
N ILE A 24 -8.88 -22.54 -6.45
CA ILE A 24 -9.41 -21.34 -7.10
C ILE A 24 -10.59 -21.84 -7.94
N GLU A 25 -11.82 -21.60 -7.49
CA GLU A 25 -13.00 -21.84 -8.32
C GLU A 25 -13.11 -20.71 -9.36
N PRO A 26 -13.14 -21.02 -10.67
CA PRO A 26 -13.38 -20.00 -11.68
C PRO A 26 -14.88 -19.70 -11.77
N GLU A 27 -15.28 -18.48 -11.41
CA GLU A 27 -16.58 -17.92 -11.77
C GLU A 27 -16.67 -17.81 -13.32
N PRO A 28 -17.76 -18.29 -13.97
CA PRO A 28 -17.87 -18.22 -15.42
C PRO A 28 -18.69 -16.98 -15.83
N SER A 29 -18.04 -15.94 -16.34
CA SER A 29 -18.61 -15.12 -17.43
C SER A 29 -17.65 -14.02 -17.88
N GLY A 30 -17.42 -13.96 -19.19
CA GLY A 30 -16.78 -12.85 -19.88
C GLY A 30 -15.52 -13.26 -20.64
N ASP A 31 -15.59 -13.19 -21.97
CA ASP A 31 -14.57 -13.59 -22.94
C ASP A 31 -13.14 -13.12 -22.60
N PHE A 32 -12.34 -14.01 -22.01
CA PHE A 32 -10.89 -13.93 -22.04
C PHE A 32 -10.38 -14.88 -23.14
N PRO A 33 -9.41 -14.48 -23.98
CA PRO A 33 -8.84 -15.37 -24.98
C PRO A 33 -8.26 -16.60 -24.26
N ALA A 34 -8.69 -17.78 -24.71
CA ALA A 34 -8.25 -19.08 -24.23
C ALA A 34 -6.73 -19.22 -24.37
N ALA A 35 -6.00 -18.79 -23.34
CA ALA A 35 -4.56 -18.95 -23.25
C ALA A 35 -4.22 -19.49 -21.86
N ALA A 36 -3.75 -20.73 -21.88
CA ALA A 36 -3.23 -21.52 -20.78
C ALA A 36 -4.27 -22.00 -19.76
N ALA A 37 -4.74 -23.22 -19.96
CA ALA A 37 -4.86 -24.16 -18.85
C ALA A 37 -3.48 -24.20 -18.16
N ALA A 38 -3.30 -23.36 -17.15
CA ALA A 38 -2.05 -23.23 -16.43
C ALA A 38 -1.77 -24.57 -15.77
N ALA A 39 -0.82 -25.32 -16.33
CA ALA A 39 -0.39 -26.59 -15.79
C ALA A 39 -0.03 -26.39 -14.32
N SER A 40 -0.74 -27.08 -13.43
CA SER A 40 -0.42 -27.05 -12.01
C SER A 40 1.04 -27.47 -11.84
N PRO A 41 1.90 -26.65 -11.21
CA PRO A 41 3.32 -26.96 -11.07
C PRO A 41 3.50 -28.31 -10.38
N ARG A 42 4.33 -29.19 -10.95
CA ARG A 42 4.49 -30.58 -10.51
C ARG A 42 5.42 -30.72 -9.31
N SER A 43 6.07 -29.63 -8.90
CA SER A 43 6.94 -29.58 -7.71
C SER A 43 7.11 -28.16 -7.18
N LEU A 44 7.50 -28.03 -5.91
CA LEU A 44 7.88 -26.75 -5.30
C LEU A 44 9.06 -26.09 -6.03
N ALA A 45 9.97 -26.87 -6.62
CA ALA A 45 11.09 -26.35 -7.39
C ALA A 45 10.65 -25.70 -8.71
N GLU A 46 9.59 -26.22 -9.33
CA GLU A 46 8.97 -25.65 -10.53
C GLU A 46 8.17 -24.40 -10.18
N LEU A 47 7.45 -24.42 -9.06
CA LEU A 47 6.74 -23.26 -8.51
C LEU A 47 7.72 -22.12 -8.16
N LYS A 48 8.87 -22.42 -7.54
CA LYS A 48 9.93 -21.43 -7.27
C LYS A 48 10.50 -20.78 -8.53
N ARG A 49 10.51 -21.48 -9.67
CA ARG A 49 10.98 -20.91 -10.96
C ARG A 49 9.87 -20.15 -11.70
N GLY A 50 8.61 -20.49 -11.45
CA GLY A 50 7.46 -19.87 -12.10
C GLY A 50 6.85 -18.68 -11.34
N VAL A 51 7.15 -18.52 -10.05
CA VAL A 51 6.58 -17.45 -9.22
C VAL A 51 7.52 -16.24 -9.18
N TYR A 52 7.02 -15.11 -9.66
CA TYR A 52 7.66 -13.81 -9.52
C TYR A 52 7.14 -13.11 -8.24
N VAL A 53 8.01 -12.93 -7.24
CA VAL A 53 7.70 -12.17 -6.03
C VAL A 53 8.47 -10.85 -6.04
N LYS A 54 7.76 -9.73 -5.92
CA LYS A 54 8.36 -8.40 -5.74
C LYS A 54 7.70 -7.68 -4.58
N SER A 55 8.52 -7.13 -3.69
CA SER A 55 8.07 -6.32 -2.56
C SER A 55 8.47 -4.86 -2.79
N TYR A 56 7.54 -3.95 -2.52
CA TYR A 56 7.73 -2.52 -2.71
C TYR A 56 7.66 -1.82 -1.35
N LEU A 57 8.82 -1.63 -0.72
CA LEU A 57 8.90 -0.99 0.59
C LEU A 57 8.44 0.47 0.51
N GLY A 58 7.56 0.88 1.43
CA GLY A 58 7.00 2.24 1.49
C GLY A 58 5.73 2.46 0.65
N TYR A 59 5.31 1.48 -0.15
CA TYR A 59 4.10 1.56 -0.97
C TYR A 59 2.84 1.06 -0.25
N GLY A 60 2.99 0.51 0.95
CA GLY A 60 1.85 0.13 1.78
C GLY A 60 0.99 1.34 2.11
N ALA A 61 -0.33 1.16 2.12
CA ALA A 61 -1.33 2.24 2.23
C ALA A 61 -0.99 3.24 3.35
N SER A 62 -0.75 2.75 4.57
CA SER A 62 -0.45 3.63 5.72
C SER A 62 0.86 4.41 5.60
N GLN A 63 1.86 3.89 4.88
CA GLN A 63 3.13 4.60 4.69
C GLN A 63 2.99 5.67 3.61
N LEU A 64 2.30 5.33 2.51
CA LEU A 64 2.00 6.27 1.45
C LEU A 64 1.13 7.42 1.96
N GLU A 65 0.10 7.12 2.74
CA GLU A 65 -0.78 8.09 3.38
C GLU A 65 0.00 9.06 4.28
N LYS A 66 0.81 8.53 5.22
CA LYS A 66 1.64 9.37 6.11
C LYS A 66 2.58 10.28 5.32
N LYS A 67 3.19 9.77 4.26
CA LYS A 67 4.06 10.55 3.37
C LYS A 67 3.28 11.69 2.72
N MET A 68 2.14 11.38 2.09
CA MET A 68 1.30 12.37 1.42
C MET A 68 0.82 13.46 2.40
N TRP A 69 0.38 13.07 3.58
CA TRP A 69 -0.07 14.02 4.62
C TRP A 69 1.05 14.92 5.10
N ARG A 70 2.25 14.36 5.29
CA ARG A 70 3.43 15.14 5.67
C ARG A 70 3.83 16.13 4.58
N GLU A 71 3.85 15.71 3.32
CA GLU A 71 4.19 16.57 2.18
C GLU A 71 3.18 17.71 2.02
N LEU A 72 1.88 17.39 2.07
CA LEU A 72 0.80 18.38 2.03
C LEU A 72 0.91 19.40 3.18
N ALA A 73 1.18 18.93 4.39
CA ALA A 73 1.33 19.81 5.55
C ALA A 73 2.60 20.68 5.45
N LEU A 74 3.71 20.13 4.95
CA LEU A 74 4.96 20.89 4.75
C LEU A 74 4.76 21.99 3.71
N GLU A 75 4.11 21.68 2.59
CA GLU A 75 3.81 22.64 1.54
C GLU A 75 2.93 23.78 2.08
N ALA A 76 1.82 23.45 2.72
CA ALA A 76 0.93 24.44 3.31
C ALA A 76 1.60 25.28 4.41
N LYS A 77 2.41 24.65 5.27
CA LYS A 77 3.17 25.33 6.33
C LYS A 77 4.22 26.27 5.77
N SER A 78 4.87 25.92 4.66
CA SER A 78 5.81 26.81 3.97
C SER A 78 5.15 28.07 3.42
N GLY A 79 3.85 28.00 3.11
CA GLY A 79 2.99 29.13 2.78
C GLY A 79 2.40 29.88 3.97
N GLY A 80 2.76 29.52 5.21
CA GLY A 80 2.27 30.16 6.43
C GLY A 80 0.91 29.66 6.93
N ALA A 81 0.34 28.61 6.32
CA ALA A 81 -0.88 28.00 6.81
C ALA A 81 -0.59 27.07 8.03
N ASN A 82 -1.61 26.83 8.83
CA ASN A 82 -1.59 25.86 9.93
C ASN A 82 -2.57 24.70 9.71
N ALA A 83 -3.28 24.72 8.59
CA ALA A 83 -4.18 23.68 8.14
C ALA A 83 -4.13 23.54 6.61
N ALA A 84 -4.45 22.35 6.11
CA ALA A 84 -4.55 22.08 4.67
C ALA A 84 -5.76 21.19 4.37
N ASP A 85 -6.31 21.36 3.16
CA ASP A 85 -7.38 20.51 2.67
C ASP A 85 -6.80 19.21 2.10
N ASN A 86 -7.28 18.08 2.62
CA ASN A 86 -6.87 16.73 2.24
C ASN A 86 -7.98 16.08 1.37
N PRO A 87 -7.76 15.90 0.06
CA PRO A 87 -8.76 15.31 -0.83
C PRO A 87 -9.08 13.85 -0.52
N CYS A 88 -8.12 13.11 0.03
CA CYS A 88 -8.30 11.71 0.42
C CYS A 88 -9.03 11.53 1.75
N GLY A 89 -9.16 12.59 2.55
CA GLY A 89 -9.89 12.55 3.81
C GLY A 89 -11.40 12.63 3.60
N PHE A 90 -12.18 11.96 4.46
CA PHE A 90 -13.64 12.06 4.42
C PHE A 90 -14.10 13.50 4.63
N ARG A 91 -15.08 13.93 3.84
CA ARG A 91 -15.63 15.28 3.90
C ARG A 91 -16.07 15.65 5.32
N GLY A 92 -15.55 16.76 5.84
CA GLY A 92 -15.89 17.28 7.17
C GLY A 92 -15.19 16.59 8.33
N ARG A 93 -14.35 15.58 8.07
CA ARG A 93 -13.43 15.06 9.08
C ARG A 93 -12.20 15.95 9.17
N ASN A 94 -11.84 16.34 10.39
CA ASN A 94 -10.57 16.99 10.66
C ASN A 94 -9.68 16.00 11.38
N GLU A 95 -8.41 15.96 10.98
CA GLU A 95 -7.39 15.17 11.63
C GLU A 95 -6.21 16.07 11.99
N THR A 96 -5.67 15.88 13.19
CA THR A 96 -4.45 16.56 13.61
C THR A 96 -3.30 15.58 13.47
N LEU A 97 -2.28 15.96 12.70
CA LEU A 97 -1.09 15.15 12.54
C LEU A 97 -0.36 15.07 13.88
N GLY A 98 -0.08 13.85 14.33
CA GLY A 98 0.41 13.61 15.67
C GLY A 98 1.28 12.36 15.76
N GLY A 99 2.39 12.47 16.48
CA GLY A 99 3.20 11.33 16.91
C GLY A 99 4.40 10.99 16.02
N ARG A 100 4.99 9.81 16.24
CA ARG A 100 6.24 9.40 15.59
C ARG A 100 6.03 9.25 14.08
N GLY A 101 6.68 10.12 13.31
CA GLY A 101 6.68 10.11 11.84
C GLY A 101 6.30 11.45 11.18
N PHE A 102 5.73 12.39 11.93
CA PHE A 102 5.29 13.69 11.39
C PHE A 102 6.28 14.84 11.64
N GLY A 103 7.10 14.78 12.69
CA GLY A 103 8.23 15.70 12.88
C GLY A 103 7.81 17.17 12.83
N ASP A 104 8.33 17.92 11.85
CA ASP A 104 8.12 19.37 11.72
C ASP A 104 6.67 19.79 11.44
N VAL A 105 5.78 18.84 11.14
CA VAL A 105 4.33 19.09 10.96
C VAL A 105 3.47 18.48 12.06
N ASP A 106 4.06 18.11 13.20
CA ASP A 106 3.30 17.72 14.39
C ASP A 106 2.37 18.85 14.83
N GLY A 107 1.13 18.50 15.14
CA GLY A 107 0.05 19.45 15.46
C GLY A 107 -0.63 20.11 14.25
N PHE A 108 -0.17 19.87 13.02
CA PHE A 108 -0.78 20.45 11.82
C PHE A 108 -2.15 19.82 11.52
N ALA A 109 -3.12 20.62 11.09
CA ALA A 109 -4.48 20.15 10.83
C ALA A 109 -4.71 19.79 9.35
N LEU A 110 -5.33 18.65 9.09
CA LEU A 110 -5.84 18.27 7.78
C LEU A 110 -7.36 18.25 7.80
N ARG A 111 -7.98 18.87 6.80
CA ARG A 111 -9.44 18.88 6.60
C ARG A 111 -9.80 18.01 5.42
N GLY A 112 -10.51 16.92 5.67
CA GLY A 112 -11.01 16.05 4.62
C GLY A 112 -12.05 16.75 3.74
N THR A 113 -11.86 16.72 2.43
CA THR A 113 -12.81 17.29 1.45
C THR A 113 -13.61 16.22 0.70
N GLY A 114 -13.12 14.98 0.67
CA GLY A 114 -13.78 13.86 -0.02
C GLY A 114 -13.74 13.95 -1.54
N ASP A 115 -12.74 14.60 -2.12
CA ASP A 115 -12.56 14.69 -3.57
C ASP A 115 -11.79 13.47 -4.09
N HIS A 116 -12.54 12.51 -4.64
CA HIS A 116 -11.98 11.26 -5.17
C HIS A 116 -11.01 11.49 -6.34
N ALA A 117 -11.29 12.42 -7.25
CA ALA A 117 -10.47 12.64 -8.43
C ALA A 117 -9.13 13.32 -8.06
N ALA A 118 -9.18 14.31 -7.18
CA ALA A 118 -7.99 14.95 -6.64
C ALA A 118 -7.17 13.96 -5.80
N CYS A 119 -7.82 13.12 -4.99
CA CYS A 119 -7.14 12.09 -4.21
C CYS A 119 -6.39 11.09 -5.11
N LEU A 120 -7.06 10.52 -6.12
CA LEU A 120 -6.42 9.59 -7.06
C LEU A 120 -5.22 10.22 -7.77
N THR A 121 -5.34 11.48 -8.17
CA THR A 121 -4.25 12.22 -8.82
C THR A 121 -3.06 12.37 -7.88
N ALA A 122 -3.30 12.79 -6.64
CA ALA A 122 -2.26 12.94 -5.62
C ALA A 122 -1.59 11.58 -5.28
N THR A 123 -2.37 10.51 -5.14
CA THR A 123 -1.83 9.17 -4.88
C THR A 123 -0.95 8.67 -6.02
N ARG A 124 -1.38 8.85 -7.28
CA ARG A 124 -0.57 8.49 -8.46
C ARG A 124 0.74 9.27 -8.51
N ALA A 125 0.69 10.57 -8.20
CA ALA A 125 1.89 11.40 -8.11
C ALA A 125 2.85 10.89 -7.01
N ALA A 126 2.32 10.55 -5.83
CA ALA A 126 3.13 10.01 -4.72
C ALA A 126 3.78 8.66 -5.05
N ILE A 127 3.05 7.78 -5.73
CA ILE A 127 3.59 6.49 -6.23
C ILE A 127 4.69 6.77 -7.26
N SER A 128 4.44 7.64 -8.23
CA SER A 128 5.44 7.99 -9.25
C SER A 128 6.71 8.55 -8.63
N ALA A 129 6.59 9.43 -7.63
CA ALA A 129 7.74 9.94 -6.89
C ALA A 129 8.52 8.84 -6.16
N LEU A 130 7.85 7.84 -5.58
CA LEU A 130 8.51 6.68 -4.96
C LEU A 130 9.24 5.81 -5.98
N GLN A 131 8.65 5.63 -7.17
CA GLN A 131 9.27 4.87 -8.25
C GLN A 131 10.56 5.54 -8.72
N HIS A 132 10.53 6.86 -8.89
CA HIS A 132 11.69 7.65 -9.27
C HIS A 132 12.79 7.60 -8.20
N ALA A 133 12.43 7.80 -6.92
CA ALA A 133 13.39 7.74 -5.82
C ALA A 133 14.03 6.35 -5.65
N GLY A 134 13.23 5.29 -5.79
CA GLY A 134 13.67 3.90 -5.63
C GLY A 134 14.23 3.26 -6.90
N ARG A 135 14.34 3.98 -8.03
CA ARG A 135 14.66 3.44 -9.36
C ARG A 135 13.89 2.16 -9.68
N THR A 136 12.64 2.09 -9.24
CA THR A 136 11.82 0.89 -9.29
C THR A 136 10.57 1.20 -10.10
N GLU A 137 10.40 0.57 -11.26
CA GLU A 137 9.14 0.63 -11.98
C GLU A 137 8.14 -0.38 -11.41
N MET A 138 6.97 0.10 -10.99
CA MET A 138 5.79 -0.74 -10.78
C MET A 138 4.92 -0.57 -12.02
N ARG A 139 4.87 -1.61 -12.86
CA ARG A 139 3.87 -1.69 -13.92
C ARG A 139 2.56 -2.09 -13.23
N MET A 140 1.67 -1.12 -13.03
CA MET A 140 0.28 -1.45 -12.69
C MET A 140 -0.40 -1.97 -13.96
N PRO A 141 -1.09 -3.12 -13.92
CA PRO A 141 -1.86 -3.63 -15.05
C PRO A 141 -3.02 -2.69 -15.43
#